data_AF-A0ABD7YY29-F1
#
_entry.id   AF-A0ABD7YY29-F1
#
_cell.length_a   1.000
_cell.length_b   1.000
_cell.length_c   1.000
_cell.angle_alpha   90.00
_cell.angle_beta   90.00
_cell.angle_gamma   90.00
#
_symmetry.space_group_name_H-M   'P 1'
#
loop_
_entity.id
_entity.type
_entity.pdbx_description
1 polymer ?
#
loop_
_entity_poly.entity_id
_entity_poly.type
_entity_poly.pdbx_seq_one_letter_code
_entity_poly.pdbx_strand_id
1 'polypeptide(L)'
;MSEETVKSILEKLDKANVTCIDYAYYIKDNEMFEDSYDYCDEFDKLYDLLIFKMYVKHGIDPYDDNNSFNKFKKENGKWVAEWFNPMELTIKIDDILDGRISTKVVEVLKE
;
A
#
# COMPACT_ATOMS: atom_id res chain seq x y z
N MET A 1 -5.30 -17.28 -4.40
CA MET A 1 -6.42 -16.42 -3.95
C MET A 1 -5.98 -14.99 -3.61
N SER A 2 -5.29 -14.69 -2.50
CA SER A 2 -4.95 -13.27 -2.16
C SER A 2 -3.89 -12.64 -3.08
N GLU A 3 -2.85 -13.39 -3.43
CA GLU A 3 -1.74 -12.89 -4.26
C GLU A 3 -2.16 -12.59 -5.71
N GLU A 4 -2.97 -13.46 -6.32
CA GLU A 4 -3.49 -13.27 -7.68
C GLU A 4 -4.37 -12.04 -7.78
N THR A 5 -5.20 -11.77 -6.76
CA THR A 5 -6.02 -10.56 -6.70
C THR A 5 -5.16 -9.31 -6.60
N VAL A 6 -4.13 -9.30 -5.75
CA VAL A 6 -3.18 -8.18 -5.67
C VAL A 6 -2.53 -7.94 -7.03
N LYS A 7 -1.97 -8.98 -7.66
CA LYS A 7 -1.33 -8.87 -8.98
C LYS A 7 -2.28 -8.33 -10.04
N SER A 8 -3.52 -8.82 -10.07
CA SER A 8 -4.56 -8.35 -11.01
C SER A 8 -4.88 -6.86 -10.83
N ILE A 9 -4.99 -6.39 -9.57
CA ILE A 9 -5.20 -4.97 -9.29
C ILE A 9 -4.00 -4.13 -9.75
N LEU A 10 -2.77 -4.53 -9.41
CA LEU A 10 -1.58 -3.78 -9.81
C LEU A 10 -1.41 -3.75 -11.34
N GLU A 11 -1.71 -4.85 -12.03
CA GLU A 11 -1.73 -4.89 -13.50
C GLU A 11 -2.81 -3.97 -14.10
N LYS A 12 -3.97 -3.84 -13.47
CA LYS A 12 -5.02 -2.90 -13.88
C LYS A 12 -4.50 -1.46 -13.78
N LEU A 13 -3.89 -1.10 -12.65
CA LEU A 13 -3.30 0.22 -12.44
C LEU A 13 -2.17 0.51 -13.44
N ASP A 14 -1.32 -0.48 -13.70
CA ASP A 14 -0.22 -0.38 -14.67
C ASP A 14 -0.73 -0.15 -16.09
N LYS A 15 -1.74 -0.91 -16.54
CA LYS A 15 -2.37 -0.73 -17.86
C LYS A 15 -3.03 0.64 -18.01
N ALA A 16 -3.48 1.22 -16.90
CA ALA A 16 -4.08 2.54 -16.87
C ALA A 16 -3.06 3.68 -16.68
N ASN A 17 -1.75 3.39 -16.66
CA ASN A 17 -0.67 4.35 -16.36
C ASN A 17 -0.85 5.08 -15.02
N VAL A 18 -1.44 4.40 -14.04
CA VAL A 18 -1.54 4.90 -12.67
C VAL A 18 -0.24 4.62 -11.93
N THR A 19 0.24 5.60 -11.17
CA THR A 19 1.51 5.53 -10.43
C THR A 19 1.35 5.80 -8.94
N CYS A 20 0.17 6.26 -8.49
CA CYS A 20 -0.14 6.52 -7.11
C CYS A 20 -1.65 6.41 -6.90
N ILE A 21 -2.08 5.79 -5.81
CA ILE A 21 -3.46 5.80 -5.34
C ILE A 21 -3.50 5.98 -3.82
N ASP A 22 -4.39 6.85 -3.36
CA ASP A 22 -4.88 6.93 -1.99
C ASP A 22 -6.37 7.33 -1.98
N TYR A 23 -6.92 7.63 -0.79
CA TYR A 23 -8.34 8.02 -0.66
C TYR A 23 -8.64 9.44 -1.13
N ALA A 24 -7.64 10.32 -1.25
CA ALA A 24 -7.83 11.72 -1.58
C ALA A 24 -7.48 12.01 -3.05
N TYR A 25 -6.50 11.32 -3.61
CA TYR A 25 -6.10 11.50 -5.00
C TYR A 25 -5.47 10.24 -5.61
N TYR A 26 -5.31 10.29 -6.93
CA TYR A 26 -4.44 9.37 -7.66
C TYR A 26 -3.57 10.14 -8.66
N ILE A 27 -2.51 9.49 -9.14
CA ILE A 27 -1.66 10.03 -10.21
C ILE A 27 -1.73 9.10 -11.41
N LYS A 28 -2.17 9.62 -12.55
CA LYS A 28 -2.30 8.91 -13.82
C LYS A 28 -1.69 9.73 -14.95
N ASP A 29 -0.91 9.11 -15.82
CA ASP A 29 -0.26 9.80 -16.96
C ASP A 29 0.57 11.04 -16.55
N ASN A 30 1.15 11.02 -15.34
CA ASN A 30 1.85 12.12 -14.66
C ASN A 30 0.98 13.34 -14.28
N GLU A 31 -0.34 13.19 -14.30
CA GLU A 31 -1.30 14.18 -13.82
C GLU A 31 -1.92 13.70 -12.49
N MET A 32 -2.16 14.63 -11.57
CA MET A 32 -2.78 14.37 -10.27
C MET A 32 -4.27 14.68 -10.35
N PHE A 33 -5.09 13.74 -9.88
CA PHE A 33 -6.54 13.85 -9.83
C PHE A 33 -6.98 13.83 -8.38
N GLU A 34 -7.24 15.02 -7.83
CA GLU A 34 -7.71 15.24 -6.45
C GLU A 34 -9.24 15.04 -6.35
N ASP A 35 -9.72 14.75 -5.13
CA ASP A 35 -11.14 14.58 -4.79
C ASP A 35 -11.87 13.55 -5.66
N SER A 36 -11.16 12.48 -6.08
CA SER A 36 -11.72 11.40 -6.90
C SER A 36 -11.80 10.07 -6.15
N TYR A 37 -12.83 9.28 -6.49
CA TYR A 37 -13.10 7.97 -5.93
C TYR A 37 -12.81 6.80 -6.90
N ASP A 38 -12.21 7.08 -8.07
CA ASP A 38 -12.07 6.11 -9.17
C ASP A 38 -11.30 4.81 -8.80
N TYR A 39 -10.46 4.85 -7.77
CA TYR A 39 -9.63 3.73 -7.31
C TYR A 39 -9.80 3.37 -5.83
N CYS A 40 -10.86 3.85 -5.16
CA CYS A 40 -11.10 3.51 -3.76
C CYS A 40 -11.30 2.00 -3.56
N ASP A 41 -12.03 1.34 -4.46
CA ASP A 41 -12.24 -0.11 -4.40
C ASP A 41 -10.92 -0.90 -4.51
N GLU A 42 -10.00 -0.47 -5.38
CA GLU A 42 -8.66 -1.06 -5.50
C GLU A 42 -7.83 -0.78 -4.25
N PHE A 43 -7.89 0.44 -3.74
CA PHE A 43 -7.19 0.84 -2.53
C PHE A 43 -7.62 -0.02 -1.34
N ASP A 44 -8.92 -0.12 -1.08
CA ASP A 44 -9.51 -0.91 0.02
C ASP A 44 -9.07 -2.37 -0.05
N LYS A 45 -9.12 -2.96 -1.25
CA LYS A 45 -8.71 -4.35 -1.47
C LYS A 45 -7.22 -4.54 -1.25
N LEU A 46 -6.38 -3.63 -1.75
CA LEU A 46 -4.94 -3.72 -1.52
C LEU A 46 -4.61 -3.53 -0.03
N TYR A 47 -5.28 -2.60 0.65
CA TYR A 47 -5.12 -2.38 2.08
C TYR A 47 -5.45 -3.64 2.88
N ASP A 48 -6.62 -4.24 2.67
CA ASP A 48 -7.01 -5.47 3.37
C ASP A 48 -6.06 -6.65 3.06
N LEU A 49 -5.73 -6.84 1.77
CA LEU A 49 -4.95 -7.98 1.34
C LEU A 49 -3.46 -7.88 1.70
N LEU A 50 -2.92 -6.68 1.84
CA LEU A 50 -1.50 -6.44 2.10
C LEU A 50 -1.26 -5.92 3.51
N ILE A 51 -1.81 -4.75 3.83
CA ILE A 51 -1.45 -3.99 5.04
C ILE A 51 -2.11 -4.62 6.26
N PHE A 52 -3.43 -4.78 6.24
CA PHE A 52 -4.18 -5.34 7.35
C PHE A 52 -3.70 -6.76 7.70
N LYS A 53 -3.51 -7.61 6.69
CA LYS A 53 -2.98 -8.97 6.91
C LYS A 53 -1.56 -8.99 7.44
N MET A 54 -0.69 -8.11 6.95
CA MET A 54 0.67 -7.98 7.45
C MET A 54 0.67 -7.53 8.92
N TYR A 55 -0.18 -6.58 9.28
CA TYR A 55 -0.36 -6.16 10.66
C TYR A 55 -0.83 -7.29 11.57
N VAL A 56 -1.92 -7.97 11.21
CA VAL A 56 -2.46 -9.11 11.97
C VAL A 56 -1.42 -10.21 12.13
N LYS A 57 -0.68 -10.55 11.07
CA LYS A 57 0.36 -11.58 11.10
C LYS A 57 1.49 -11.24 12.09
N HIS A 58 1.85 -9.97 12.19
CA HIS A 58 2.95 -9.51 13.04
C HIS A 58 2.50 -8.99 14.41
N GLY A 59 1.20 -9.02 14.70
CA GLY A 59 0.63 -8.52 15.95
C GLY A 59 0.80 -7.01 16.11
N ILE A 60 0.66 -6.28 15.00
CA ILE A 60 0.56 -4.81 14.95
C ILE A 60 -0.92 -4.45 15.00
N ASP A 61 -1.29 -3.43 15.76
CA ASP A 61 -2.67 -2.94 15.82
C ASP A 61 -2.98 -2.08 14.58
N PRO A 62 -3.94 -2.48 13.71
CA PRO A 62 -4.32 -1.71 12.51
C PRO A 62 -5.04 -0.39 12.79
N TYR A 63 -5.44 -0.15 14.04
CA TYR A 63 -6.15 1.08 14.44
C TYR A 63 -5.28 1.98 15.33
N ASP A 64 -3.97 1.72 15.38
CA ASP A 64 -3.03 2.57 16.10
C ASP A 64 -2.65 3.79 15.24
N ASP A 65 -3.01 4.97 15.72
CA ASP A 65 -2.68 6.24 15.05
C ASP A 65 -1.16 6.43 14.88
N ASN A 66 -0.32 5.75 15.69
CA ASN A 66 1.13 5.79 15.56
C ASN A 66 1.66 5.07 14.31
N ASN A 67 0.89 4.18 13.68
CA ASN A 67 1.28 3.43 12.48
C ASN A 67 0.41 3.75 11.24
N SER A 68 0.07 5.02 11.07
CA SER A 68 -0.77 5.53 9.98
C SER A 68 -0.25 5.20 8.57
N PHE A 69 -0.91 4.25 7.90
CA PHE A 69 -0.70 3.98 6.47
C PHE A 69 -1.18 5.16 5.61
N ASN A 70 -0.48 5.43 4.51
CA ASN A 70 -0.76 6.57 3.62
C ASN A 70 -1.30 6.11 2.27
N LYS A 71 -0.44 5.47 1.46
CA LYS A 71 -0.72 5.28 0.03
C LYS A 71 0.03 4.12 -0.60
N PHE A 72 -0.45 3.72 -1.78
CA PHE A 72 0.31 2.87 -2.68
C PHE A 72 0.86 3.71 -3.83
N LYS A 73 2.15 3.58 -4.12
CA LYS A 73 2.79 4.34 -5.21
C LYS A 73 3.84 3.52 -5.95
N LYS A 74 4.26 4.00 -7.11
CA LYS A 74 5.42 3.48 -7.84
C LYS A 74 6.68 4.20 -7.43
N GLU A 75 7.71 3.42 -7.12
CA GLU A 75 9.09 3.88 -7.00
C GLU A 75 10.00 3.02 -7.87
N ASN A 76 10.77 3.65 -8.76
CA ASN A 76 11.65 2.95 -9.71
C ASN A 76 10.93 1.85 -10.51
N GLY A 77 9.69 2.11 -10.91
CA GLY A 77 8.85 1.19 -11.68
C GLY A 77 8.22 0.05 -10.89
N LYS A 78 8.39 -0.01 -9.57
CA LYS A 78 7.80 -1.03 -8.70
C LYS A 78 6.80 -0.43 -7.72
N TRP A 79 5.75 -1.19 -7.40
CA TRP A 79 4.77 -0.77 -6.40
C TRP A 79 5.27 -0.95 -4.97
N VAL A 80 5.01 0.07 -4.17
CA VAL A 80 5.35 0.14 -2.75
C VAL A 80 4.15 0.65 -1.95
N ALA A 81 4.08 0.23 -0.70
CA ALA A 81 3.22 0.77 0.35
C ALA A 81 4.00 1.82 1.13
N GLU A 82 3.41 2.99 1.38
CA GLU A 82 4.03 4.09 2.14
C GLU A 82 3.18 4.44 3.37
N TRP A 83 3.86 4.80 4.46
CA TRP A 83 3.26 5.28 5.70
C TRP A 83 3.44 6.77 5.90
N PHE A 84 2.46 7.40 6.53
CA PHE A 84 2.53 8.77 7.04
C PHE A 84 3.27 8.79 8.38
N ASN A 85 3.01 7.79 9.23
CA ASN A 85 3.69 7.58 10.49
C ASN A 85 3.99 6.08 10.63
N PRO A 86 5.26 5.66 10.80
CA PRO A 86 6.49 6.47 10.71
C PRO A 86 6.67 7.12 9.33
N MET A 87 7.16 8.35 9.30
CA MET A 87 7.34 9.12 8.06
C MET A 87 8.34 8.44 7.13
N GLU A 88 8.02 8.39 5.83
CA GLU A 88 8.86 7.84 4.75
C GLU A 88 9.11 6.31 4.83
N LEU A 89 8.50 5.59 5.78
CA LEU A 89 8.55 4.13 5.74
C LEU A 89 7.87 3.66 4.46
N THR A 90 8.63 2.91 3.67
CA THR A 90 8.20 2.38 2.39
C THR A 90 8.56 0.91 2.29
N ILE A 91 7.59 0.07 1.93
CA ILE A 91 7.76 -1.39 1.81
C ILE A 91 7.30 -1.82 0.43
N LYS A 92 8.11 -2.61 -0.28
CA LYS A 92 7.71 -3.15 -1.58
C LYS A 92 6.55 -4.13 -1.40
N ILE A 93 5.57 -4.07 -2.29
CA ILE A 93 4.43 -5.00 -2.25
C ILE A 93 4.90 -6.46 -2.37
N ASP A 94 5.92 -6.73 -3.20
CA ASP A 94 6.51 -8.07 -3.33
C ASP A 94 7.06 -8.59 -1.98
N ASP A 95 7.72 -7.72 -1.20
CA ASP A 95 8.27 -8.11 0.11
C ASP A 95 7.14 -8.41 1.12
N ILE A 96 6.01 -7.71 1.02
CA ILE A 96 4.80 -8.00 1.83
C ILE A 96 4.21 -9.35 1.43
N LEU A 97 4.03 -9.60 0.13
CA LEU A 97 3.46 -10.85 -0.40
C LEU A 97 4.31 -12.06 -0.02
N ASP A 98 5.63 -11.94 -0.14
CA ASP A 98 6.58 -12.99 0.23
C ASP A 98 6.77 -13.13 1.75
N GLY A 99 6.17 -12.23 2.55
CA GLY A 99 6.30 -12.20 4.00
C GLY A 99 7.72 -11.89 4.48
N ARG A 100 8.53 -11.19 3.67
CA ARG A 100 9.91 -10.81 3.95
C ARG A 100 10.00 -9.44 4.66
N ILE A 101 9.16 -9.25 5.66
CA ILE A 101 9.17 -8.02 6.46
C ILE A 101 10.27 -8.12 7.51
N SER A 102 11.19 -7.15 7.51
CA SER A 102 12.28 -7.14 8.48
C SER A 102 11.76 -6.88 9.90
N THR A 103 12.39 -7.48 10.92
CA THR A 103 12.01 -7.28 12.32
C THR A 103 12.03 -5.81 12.73
N LYS A 104 13.00 -5.03 12.23
CA LYS A 104 13.08 -3.59 12.49
C LYS A 104 11.84 -2.83 12.02
N VAL A 105 11.31 -3.20 10.84
CA VAL A 105 10.07 -2.57 10.33
C VAL A 105 8.89 -2.92 11.22
N VAL A 106 8.81 -4.17 11.70
CA VAL A 106 7.76 -4.58 12.64
C VAL A 106 7.87 -3.84 13.97
N GLU A 107 9.09 -3.64 14.48
CA GLU A 107 9.34 -2.89 15.71
C GLU A 107 8.85 -1.44 15.56
N VAL A 108 9.23 -0.75 14.49
CA VAL A 108 8.82 0.64 14.26
C VAL A 108 7.30 0.77 14.10
N LEU A 109 6.63 -0.20 13.47
CA LEU A 109 5.16 -0.17 13.30
C LEU A 109 4.39 -0.50 14.61
N LYS A 110 5.07 -0.93 15.67
CA LYS A 110 4.48 -1.23 16.98
C LYS A 110 4.74 -0.16 18.04
N GLU A 111 5.62 0.80 17.76
CA GLU A 111 5.91 1.94 18.65
C GLU A 111 4.78 2.96 18.61
#